data_AF-A0A1M7Y188-F1
#
_entry.id   AF-A0A1M7Y188-F1
#
_cell.length_a   1.000
_cell.length_b   1.000
_cell.length_c   1.000
_cell.angle_alpha   90.00
_cell.angle_beta   90.00
_cell.angle_gamma   90.00
#
_symmetry.space_group_name_H-M   'P 1'
#
loop_
_entity.id
_entity.type
_entity.pdbx_description
1 polymer ?
#
loop_
_entity_poly.entity_id
_entity_poly.type
_entity_poly.pdbx_seq_one_letter_code
_entity_poly.pdbx_strand_id
1 'polypeptide(L)' 'MKHLQKICLSCQYFRPQNTENGVCRLDKSLFPNYPIMAHNDNCEAWKTSGQQYYIRVGWLKKQLELVRDEAENSVVKP' A
#
# COMPACT_ATOMS: atom_id res chain seq x y z
N MET A 1 -5.91 -8.63 15.60
CA MET A 1 -6.04 -8.99 14.16
C MET A 1 -5.60 -7.80 13.30
N LYS A 2 -4.41 -7.83 12.67
CA LYS A 2 -3.85 -6.63 11.98
C LYS A 2 -4.72 -6.10 10.82
N HIS A 3 -5.43 -6.99 10.11
CA HIS A 3 -6.35 -6.60 9.04
C HIS A 3 -7.62 -5.85 9.51
N LEU A 4 -7.86 -5.74 10.83
CA LEU A 4 -8.97 -4.96 11.40
C LEU A 4 -8.56 -3.55 11.84
N GLN A 5 -7.27 -3.22 11.78
CA GLN A 5 -6.82 -1.87 12.07
C GLN A 5 -7.40 -0.92 11.02
N LYS A 6 -7.99 0.21 11.42
CA LYS A 6 -8.58 1.18 10.49
C LYS A 6 -7.49 2.02 9.82
N ILE A 7 -6.82 1.45 8.82
CA ILE A 7 -5.80 2.13 8.00
C ILE A 7 -6.01 1.83 6.51
N CYS A 8 -5.45 2.64 5.62
CA CYS A 8 -5.56 2.48 4.18
C CYS A 8 -5.07 1.10 3.74
N LEU A 9 -3.95 0.59 4.26
CA LEU A 9 -3.42 -0.73 3.86
C LEU A 9 -4.43 -1.88 4.06
N SER A 10 -5.25 -1.82 5.10
CA SER A 10 -6.31 -2.79 5.43
C SER A 10 -7.68 -2.42 4.85
N CYS A 11 -7.79 -1.34 4.08
CA CYS A 11 -9.05 -0.87 3.50
C CYS A 11 -9.35 -1.51 2.14
N GLN A 12 -10.57 -1.96 1.88
CA GLN A 12 -10.93 -2.57 0.58
C GLN A 12 -10.73 -1.62 -0.61
N TYR A 13 -10.85 -0.30 -0.40
CA TYR A 13 -10.76 0.72 -1.46
C TYR A 13 -9.32 1.07 -1.85
N PHE A 14 -8.38 0.78 -0.96
CA PHE A 14 -6.97 1.11 -1.17
C PHE A 14 -6.29 0.14 -2.13
N ARG A 15 -5.46 0.66 -3.03
CA ARG A 15 -4.57 -0.12 -3.88
C ARG A 15 -3.13 0.38 -3.69
N PRO A 16 -2.23 -0.42 -3.07
CA PRO A 16 -0.82 -0.07 -2.98
C PRO A 16 -0.22 0.15 -4.38
N GLN A 17 0.65 1.15 -4.50
CA GLN A 17 1.42 1.43 -5.73
C GLN A 17 2.93 1.32 -5.53
N ASN A 18 3.40 1.59 -4.31
CA ASN A 18 4.80 1.41 -3.90
C ASN A 18 4.86 1.02 -2.42
N THR A 19 6.07 1.05 -1.86
CA THR A 19 6.38 0.67 -0.47
C THR A 19 5.81 1.61 0.59
N GLU A 20 5.35 2.81 0.22
CA GLU A 20 4.96 3.86 1.18
C GLU A 20 3.50 4.31 1.01
N ASN A 21 3.01 4.31 -0.22
CA ASN A 21 1.72 4.86 -0.58
C ASN A 21 1.00 4.03 -1.65
N GLY A 22 -0.20 4.48 -1.97
CA GLY A 22 -1.07 3.92 -2.98
C GLY A 22 -2.26 4.83 -3.20
N VAL A 23 -3.27 4.36 -3.92
CA VAL A 23 -4.43 5.17 -4.28
C VAL A 23 -5.71 4.70 -3.60
N CYS A 24 -6.55 5.66 -3.19
CA CYS A 24 -7.90 5.36 -2.70
C CYS A 24 -8.90 5.37 -3.86
N ARG A 25 -9.51 4.21 -4.12
CA ARG A 25 -10.48 4.01 -5.21
C ARG A 25 -11.94 4.00 -4.71
N LEU A 26 -12.21 4.73 -3.63
CA LEU A 26 -13.55 4.84 -3.07
C LEU A 26 -14.49 5.52 -4.08
N ASP A 27 -14.08 6.69 -4.56
CA ASP A 27 -14.79 7.42 -5.60
C ASP A 27 -14.23 7.05 -6.98
N LYS A 28 -15.00 6.24 -7.73
CA LYS A 28 -14.63 5.79 -9.07
C LYS A 28 -14.69 6.88 -10.14
N SER A 29 -15.38 8.00 -9.88
CA SER A 29 -15.48 9.12 -10.82
C SER A 29 -14.14 9.83 -11.02
N LEU A 30 -13.23 9.69 -10.06
CA LEU A 30 -11.90 10.28 -10.09
C LEU A 30 -10.92 9.55 -11.00
N PHE A 31 -11.30 8.47 -11.69
CA PHE A 31 -10.38 7.73 -12.57
C PHE A 31 -9.84 8.63 -13.71
N PRO A 32 -8.53 8.65 -13.99
CA PRO A 32 -7.45 7.88 -13.34
C PRO A 32 -6.79 8.58 -12.14
N ASN A 33 -7.19 9.81 -11.82
CA ASN A 33 -6.64 10.72 -10.82
C ASN A 33 -7.15 10.46 -9.39
N TYR A 34 -7.04 9.22 -8.92
CA TYR A 34 -7.38 8.88 -7.54
C TYR A 34 -6.44 9.59 -6.54
N PRO A 35 -6.92 9.96 -5.34
CA PRO A 35 -6.07 10.53 -4.31
C PRO A 35 -5.03 9.52 -3.82
N ILE A 36 -3.81 10.00 -3.63
CA ILE A 36 -2.68 9.24 -3.07
C ILE A 36 -2.78 9.28 -1.55
N MET A 37 -2.67 8.12 -0.91
CA MET A 37 -2.73 7.95 0.54
C MET A 37 -1.54 7.12 1.02
N ALA A 38 -1.00 7.45 2.18
CA ALA A 38 -0.04 6.61 2.87
C ALA A 38 -0.70 5.33 3.41
N HIS A 39 0.08 4.29 3.65
CA HIS A 39 -0.46 3.00 4.12
C HIS A 39 -1.13 3.07 5.49
N ASN A 40 -0.65 3.99 6.34
CA ASN A 40 -1.10 4.24 7.71
C ASN A 40 -2.18 5.32 7.83
N ASP A 41 -2.55 6.01 6.75
CA ASP A 41 -3.67 6.96 6.74
C ASP A 41 -5.00 6.24 7.03
N ASN A 42 -6.03 7.00 7.40
CA ASN A 42 -7.36 6.46 7.66
C ASN A 42 -8.46 7.47 7.34
N CYS A 43 -9.69 6.97 7.19
CA CYS A 43 -10.89 7.79 7.03
C CYS A 43 -12.13 7.04 7.51
N GLU A 44 -13.25 7.76 7.64
CA GLU A 44 -14.53 7.22 8.10
C GLU A 44 -15.13 6.18 7.14
N ALA A 45 -14.86 6.30 5.85
CA ALA A 45 -15.31 5.36 4.82
C ALA A 45 -14.53 4.03 4.81
N TRP A 46 -13.63 3.80 5.78
CA TRP A 46 -12.85 2.58 5.86
C TRP A 46 -13.75 1.34 5.95
N LYS A 47 -13.42 0.32 5.15
CA LYS A 47 -14.00 -1.03 5.26
C LYS A 47 -12.90 -2.06 5.13
N THR A 48 -12.92 -3.06 5.99
CA THR A 48 -11.93 -4.15 6.00
C THR A 48 -11.78 -4.81 4.63
N SER A 49 -10.54 -5.03 4.21
CA SER A 49 -10.20 -5.83 3.03
C SER A 49 -10.05 -7.32 3.34
N GLY A 50 -10.14 -7.72 4.62
CA GLY A 50 -10.05 -9.10 5.06
C GLY A 50 -8.75 -9.77 4.60
N GLN A 51 -8.85 -10.88 3.87
CA GLN A 51 -7.70 -11.63 3.38
C GLN A 51 -6.80 -10.81 2.43
N GLN A 52 -7.36 -9.84 1.70
CA GLN A 52 -6.61 -8.99 0.77
C GLN A 52 -5.52 -8.17 1.49
N TYR A 53 -5.69 -7.87 2.79
CA TYR A 53 -4.64 -7.24 3.59
C TYR A 53 -3.34 -8.05 3.57
N TYR A 54 -3.42 -9.38 3.75
CA TYR A 54 -2.22 -10.22 3.81
C TYR A 54 -1.53 -10.35 2.45
N ILE A 55 -2.30 -10.36 1.36
CA ILE A 55 -1.76 -10.30 0.00
C ILE A 55 -0.95 -9.02 -0.20
N ARG A 56 -1.51 -7.87 0.21
CA ARG A 56 -0.82 -6.56 0.11
C ARG A 56 0.42 -6.51 0.98
N VAL A 57 0.37 -7.02 2.20
CA VAL A 57 1.55 -7.09 3.09
C VAL A 57 2.64 -7.98 2.50
N GLY A 58 2.27 -9.13 1.93
CA GLY A 58 3.22 -10.01 1.23
C GLY A 58 3.89 -9.31 0.06
N TRP A 59 3.12 -8.57 -0.74
CA TRP A 59 3.65 -7.75 -1.83
C TRP A 59 4.60 -6.67 -1.31
N LEU A 60 4.22 -5.92 -0.25
CA LEU A 60 5.06 -4.87 0.32
C LEU A 60 6.40 -5.37 0.84
N LYS A 61 6.41 -6.52 1.51
CA LYS A 61 7.66 -7.15 1.96
C LYS A 61 8.61 -7.42 0.80
N LYS A 62 8.09 -8.02 -0.27
CA LYS A 62 8.86 -8.28 -1.48
C LYS A 62 9.36 -7.00 -2.14
N GLN A 63 8.56 -5.94 -2.17
CA GLN A 63 9.01 -4.65 -2.71
C GLN A 63 10.13 -4.02 -1.87
N LEU A 64 10.03 -4.08 -0.54
CA LEU A 64 11.06 -3.59 0.37
C LEU A 64 12.37 -4.37 0.24
N GLU A 65 12.29 -5.69 0.04
CA GLU A 65 13.47 -6.53 -0.25
C GLU A 65 14.16 -6.07 -1.55
N LEU A 66 13.41 -5.88 -2.64
CA LEU A 66 13.97 -5.40 -3.92
C LEU A 66 14.62 -4.02 -3.81
N VAL A 67 13.97 -3.07 -3.14
CA VAL A 67 14.52 -1.71 -2.93
C VAL A 67 15.81 -1.76 -2.11
N ARG A 68 15.86 -2.64 -1.11
CA ARG A 68 17.06 -2.84 -0.30
C ARG A 68 18.20 -3.44 -1.13
N ASP A 69 17.92 -4.46 -1.94
CA ASP A 69 18.91 -5.09 -2.80
C ASP A 69 19.46 -4.09 -3.85
N GLU A 70 18.61 -3.21 -4.40
CA GLU A 70 19.04 -2.12 -5.29
C GLU A 70 19.93 -1.09 -4.57
N ALA A 71 19.59 -0.73 -3.33
CA ALA A 71 20.39 0.19 -2.52
C ALA A 71 21.78 -0.41 -2.19
N GLU A 72 21.85 -1.70 -1.85
CA GLU A 72 23.12 -2.38 -1.55
C GLU A 72 23.99 -2.55 -2.82
N ASN A 73 23.39 -2.78 -3.98
CA ASN A 73 24.10 -2.93 -5.25
C ASN A 73 24.52 -1.59 -5.91
N SER A 74 23.88 -0.47 -5.58
CA SER A 74 24.24 0.86 -6.11
C SER A 74 25.44 1.51 -5.40
N VAL A 75 25.82 1.02 -4.22
CA VAL A 75 27.03 1.42 -3.48
C VAL A 75 28.30 0.79 -4.06
N VAL A 76 28.17 -0.26 -4.87
CA VAL A 76 29.28 -0.95 -5.54
C VAL A 76 29.36 -0.54 -7.01
N LYS A 77 29.64 0.74 -7.28
CA LYS A 77 30.13 1.16 -8.60
C LYS A 77 31.47 1.89 -8.45
N PRO A 78 32.56 1.36 -9.04
CA PRO A 78 33.86 2.05 -9.10
C PRO A 78 33.82 3.29 -10.01
#